data_AF-A0A699Q104-F1
#
_entry.id   AF-A0A699Q104-F1
#
_cell.length_a   1.000
_cell.length_b   1.000
_cell.length_c   1.000
_cell.angle_alpha   90.00
_cell.angle_beta   90.00
_cell.angle_gamma   90.00
#
_symmetry.space_group_name_H-M   'P 1'
#
loop_
_entity.id
_entity.type
_entity.pdbx_description
1 polymer ?
#
loop_
_entity_poly.entity_id
_entity_poly.type
_entity_poly.pdbx_seq_one_letter_code
_entity_poly.pdbx_strand_id
1 'polypeptide(L)'
;TAFKTLLGTTSFRTIYGKACHLPVELEHNAYRAIKNCNLDLMKVGANRFLYINELDEMRLDAYESSISCKERTKRWHDKRIKAPTNYEKGDKDMKNGVIELYDEDGNEYIANKQRVKPYQKILDTNRDDDITLDNEEEVT
;
A
#
# COMPACT_ATOMS: atom_id res chain seq x y z
N THR A 1 -6.60 -67.66 35.36
CA THR A 1 -6.68 -68.89 34.56
C THR A 1 -6.25 -68.57 33.13
N ALA A 2 -5.06 -69.00 32.70
CA ALA A 2 -4.54 -68.65 31.38
C ALA A 2 -4.98 -69.69 30.33
N PHE A 3 -5.81 -69.28 29.38
CA PHE A 3 -6.20 -70.12 28.24
C PHE A 3 -4.99 -70.28 27.29
N LYS A 4 -4.40 -71.49 27.26
CA LYS A 4 -3.40 -71.88 26.27
C LYS A 4 -4.13 -72.50 25.08
N THR A 5 -3.82 -72.07 23.86
CA THR A 5 -4.32 -72.73 22.64
C THR A 5 -3.60 -74.07 22.43
N LEU A 6 -4.19 -74.98 21.63
CA LEU A 6 -3.65 -76.32 21.33
C LEU A 6 -2.19 -76.34 20.83
N LEU A 7 -1.69 -75.20 20.33
CA LEU A 7 -0.31 -75.02 19.83
C LEU A 7 0.69 -74.54 20.91
N GLY A 8 0.25 -74.37 22.16
CA GLY A 8 1.11 -73.96 23.28
C GLY A 8 1.52 -72.49 23.29
N THR A 9 1.01 -71.65 22.38
CA THR A 9 1.27 -70.22 22.34
C THR A 9 0.24 -69.42 23.12
N THR A 10 0.63 -68.29 23.69
CA THR A 10 -0.30 -67.34 24.30
C THR A 10 -0.99 -66.53 23.20
N SER A 11 -2.25 -66.15 23.41
CA SER A 11 -3.04 -65.35 22.46
C SER A 11 -2.31 -64.06 22.07
N PHE A 12 -1.70 -63.38 23.06
CA PHE A 12 -0.89 -62.18 22.87
C PHE A 12 0.31 -62.41 21.94
N ARG A 13 1.05 -63.51 22.10
CA ARG A 13 2.21 -63.84 21.25
C ARG A 13 1.81 -64.22 19.82
N THR A 14 0.58 -64.66 19.61
CA THR A 14 0.05 -64.96 18.26
C THR A 14 -0.37 -63.69 17.52
N ILE A 15 -0.99 -62.74 18.22
CA ILE A 15 -1.46 -61.47 17.64
C ILE A 15 -0.31 -60.47 17.47
N TYR A 16 0.55 -60.36 18.47
CA TYR A 16 1.63 -59.37 18.49
C TYR A 16 2.98 -59.97 18.10
N GLY A 17 3.31 -61.18 18.54
CA GLY A 17 4.68 -61.74 18.43
C GLY A 17 5.27 -61.92 17.01
N LYS A 18 4.50 -61.74 15.93
CA LYS A 18 5.01 -61.71 14.55
C LYS A 18 4.89 -60.34 13.86
N ALA A 19 4.03 -59.45 14.35
CA ALA A 19 3.71 -58.17 13.72
C ALA A 19 3.97 -56.97 14.64
N CYS A 20 4.68 -57.14 15.77
CA CYS A 20 5.04 -56.06 16.71
C CYS A 20 5.73 -54.84 16.06
N HIS A 21 6.31 -54.99 14.87
CA HIS A 21 6.91 -53.88 14.12
C HIS A 21 5.88 -53.00 13.40
N LEU A 22 4.74 -53.57 12.99
CA LEU A 22 3.71 -52.87 12.23
C LEU A 22 3.08 -51.70 13.02
N PRO A 23 2.73 -51.82 14.31
CA PRO A 23 2.27 -50.68 15.10
C PRO A 23 3.29 -49.55 15.18
N VAL A 24 4.57 -49.88 15.38
CA VAL A 24 5.65 -48.89 15.51
C VAL A 24 5.90 -48.15 14.19
N GLU A 25 5.88 -48.87 13.06
CA GLU A 25 6.00 -48.27 11.73
C GLU A 25 4.83 -47.32 11.44
N LEU A 26 3.60 -47.70 11.81
CA LEU A 26 2.42 -46.86 11.66
C LEU A 26 2.52 -45.58 12.50
N GLU A 27 2.91 -45.68 13.77
CA GLU A 27 3.12 -44.53 14.65
C GLU A 27 4.21 -43.59 14.12
N HIS A 28 5.35 -44.13 13.68
CA HIS A 28 6.44 -43.35 13.11
C HIS A 28 6.05 -42.65 11.80
N ASN A 29 5.30 -43.34 10.93
CA ASN A 29 4.79 -42.75 9.70
C ASN A 29 3.78 -41.63 9.98
N ALA A 30 2.88 -41.82 10.95
CA ALA A 30 1.96 -40.78 11.40
C ALA A 30 2.72 -39.56 11.96
N TYR A 31 3.73 -39.81 12.82
CA TYR A 31 4.58 -38.76 13.36
C TYR A 31 5.32 -37.97 12.26
N ARG A 32 5.88 -38.67 11.25
CA ARG A 32 6.52 -38.03 10.10
C ARG A 32 5.54 -37.18 9.29
N ALA A 33 4.33 -37.68 9.03
CA ALA A 33 3.31 -36.94 8.32
C ALA A 33 2.96 -35.63 9.04
N ILE A 34 2.72 -35.70 10.36
CA ILE A 34 2.43 -34.52 11.18
C ILE A 34 3.59 -33.53 11.16
N LYS A 35 4.83 -34.01 11.31
CA LYS A 35 6.02 -33.15 11.27
C LYS A 35 6.15 -32.41 9.93
N ASN A 36 5.92 -33.12 8.82
CA ASN A 36 5.97 -32.51 7.49
C ASN A 36 4.86 -31.47 7.30
N CYS A 37 3.62 -31.79 7.66
CA CYS A 37 2.51 -30.85 7.60
C CYS A 37 2.78 -29.57 8.40
N ASN A 38 3.37 -29.69 9.59
CA ASN A 38 3.71 -28.53 10.41
C ASN A 38 4.83 -27.67 9.78
N LEU A 39 5.85 -28.31 9.17
CA LEU A 39 6.90 -27.58 8.45
C LEU A 39 6.34 -26.83 7.25
N ASP A 40 5.46 -27.47 6.48
CA ASP A 40 4.79 -26.83 5.34
C ASP A 40 3.93 -25.66 5.80
N LEU A 41 3.18 -25.80 6.91
CA LEU A 41 2.39 -24.72 7.47
C LEU A 41 3.27 -23.52 7.89
N MET A 42 4.40 -23.77 8.55
CA MET A 42 5.33 -22.71 8.93
C MET A 42 5.93 -22.01 7.71
N LYS A 43 6.30 -22.78 6.67
CA LYS A 43 6.81 -22.24 5.41
C LYS A 43 5.76 -21.39 4.69
N VAL A 44 4.52 -21.86 4.64
CA VAL A 44 3.39 -21.10 4.08
C VAL A 44 3.13 -19.83 4.88
N GLY A 45 3.20 -19.89 6.21
CA GLY A 45 3.07 -18.73 7.09
C GLY A 45 4.14 -17.68 6.85
N ALA A 46 5.41 -18.10 6.76
CA ALA A 46 6.53 -17.21 6.46
C ALA A 46 6.40 -16.56 5.08
N ASN A 47 6.05 -17.35 4.05
CA ASN A 47 5.84 -16.83 2.69
C ASN A 47 4.69 -15.81 2.64
N ARG A 48 3.58 -16.09 3.34
CA ARG A 48 2.46 -15.15 3.43
C ARG A 48 2.86 -13.86 4.14
N PHE A 49 3.67 -13.94 5.20
CA PHE A 49 4.18 -12.77 5.91
C PHE A 49 5.07 -11.91 5.01
N LEU A 50 6.01 -12.52 4.29
CA LEU A 50 6.85 -11.81 3.32
C LEU A 50 6.03 -11.10 2.25
N TYR A 51 5.06 -11.80 1.67
CA TYR A 51 4.17 -11.22 0.65
C TYR A 51 3.38 -10.01 1.16
N ILE A 52 2.90 -10.05 2.41
CA ILE A 52 2.21 -8.91 3.02
C ILE A 52 3.15 -7.73 3.19
N ASN A 53 4.38 -7.96 3.65
CA ASN A 53 5.37 -6.89 3.83
C ASN A 53 5.74 -6.24 2.49
N GLU A 54 5.98 -7.04 1.44
CA GLU A 54 6.24 -6.51 0.08
C GLU A 54 5.08 -5.63 -0.40
N LEU A 55 3.82 -6.03 -0.17
CA LEU A 55 2.66 -5.22 -0.53
C LEU A 55 2.57 -3.91 0.27
N ASP A 56 2.94 -3.93 1.54
CA ASP A 56 2.94 -2.73 2.38
C ASP A 56 4.06 -1.76 2.01
N GLU A 57 5.22 -2.26 1.58
CA GLU A 57 6.29 -1.44 0.99
C GLU A 57 5.83 -0.75 -0.29
N MET A 58 5.23 -1.49 -1.24
CA MET A 58 4.69 -0.91 -2.48
C MET A 58 3.63 0.18 -2.22
N ARG A 59 2.82 0.00 -1.16
CA ARG A 59 1.83 1.00 -0.76
C ARG A 59 2.48 2.25 -0.20
N LEU A 60 3.55 2.10 0.59
CA LEU A 60 4.29 3.22 1.16
C LEU A 60 4.94 4.04 0.03
N ASP A 61 5.60 3.37 -0.90
CA ASP A 61 6.23 4.01 -2.06
C ASP A 61 5.21 4.81 -2.90
N ALA A 62 4.06 4.22 -3.18
CA ALA A 62 2.97 4.90 -3.90
C ALA A 62 2.44 6.11 -3.14
N TYR A 63 2.36 6.03 -1.80
CA TYR A 63 1.91 7.12 -0.96
C TYR A 63 2.92 8.28 -0.94
N GLU A 64 4.21 7.97 -0.76
CA GLU A 64 5.30 8.95 -0.80
C GLU A 64 5.37 9.65 -2.16
N SER A 65 5.27 8.88 -3.26
CA SER A 65 5.21 9.43 -4.63
C SER A 65 4.01 10.38 -4.82
N SER A 66 2.83 9.99 -4.33
CA SER A 66 1.63 10.85 -4.37
C SER A 66 1.81 12.14 -3.56
N ILE A 67 2.46 12.08 -2.39
CA ILE A 67 2.78 13.27 -1.59
C ILE A 67 3.69 14.19 -2.38
N SER A 68 4.79 13.65 -2.93
CA SER A 68 5.75 14.42 -3.72
C SER A 68 5.07 15.11 -4.92
N CYS A 69 4.20 14.40 -5.63
CA CYS A 69 3.43 14.97 -6.74
C CYS A 69 2.53 16.13 -6.30
N LYS A 70 1.80 15.97 -5.19
CA LYS A 70 0.96 17.04 -4.62
C LYS A 70 1.80 18.23 -4.17
N GLU A 71 2.95 17.97 -3.55
CA GLU A 71 3.86 19.01 -3.11
C GLU A 71 4.45 19.79 -4.30
N ARG A 72 4.89 19.10 -5.35
CA ARG A 72 5.41 19.71 -6.58
C ARG A 72 4.35 20.57 -7.26
N THR A 73 3.13 20.04 -7.35
CA THR A 73 1.97 20.77 -7.88
C THR A 73 1.66 22.01 -7.03
N LYS A 74 1.66 21.88 -5.70
CA LYS A 74 1.47 23.01 -4.78
C LYS A 74 2.57 24.06 -4.94
N ARG A 75 3.84 23.67 -4.98
CA ARG A 75 4.97 24.58 -5.18
C ARG A 75 4.84 25.33 -6.51
N TRP A 76 4.44 24.64 -7.58
CA TRP A 76 4.19 25.25 -8.88
C TRP A 76 3.03 26.26 -8.82
N HIS A 77 1.92 25.91 -8.16
CA HIS A 77 0.81 26.83 -7.95
C HIS A 77 1.23 28.06 -7.13
N ASP A 78 1.86 27.84 -5.97
CA ASP A 78 2.27 28.89 -5.04
C ASP A 78 3.23 29.88 -5.70
N LYS A 79 4.14 29.42 -6.56
CA LYS A 79 5.04 30.28 -7.35
C LYS A 79 4.31 31.23 -8.31
N ARG A 80 3.11 30.86 -8.77
CA ARG A 80 2.35 31.61 -9.81
C ARG A 80 1.21 32.46 -9.24
N ILE A 81 0.94 32.35 -7.95
CA ILE A 81 -0.02 33.21 -7.25
C ILE A 81 0.58 34.62 -7.17
N LYS A 82 -0.11 35.60 -7.76
CA LYS A 82 0.23 37.02 -7.60
C LYS A 82 0.09 37.39 -6.12
N ALA A 83 0.99 38.23 -5.62
CA ALA A 83 0.88 38.80 -4.28
C ALA A 83 -0.52 39.45 -4.08
N PRO A 84 -1.15 39.31 -2.90
CA PRO A 84 -2.55 39.65 -2.65
C PRO A 84 -2.93 41.14 -2.78
N THR A 85 -2.01 41.99 -3.24
CA THR A 85 -2.18 43.45 -3.29
C THR A 85 -2.65 43.97 -4.66
N ASN A 86 -2.63 43.13 -5.71
CA ASN A 86 -2.91 43.57 -7.08
C ASN A 86 -4.23 43.00 -7.61
N TYR A 87 -5.35 43.38 -6.99
CA TYR A 87 -6.66 43.32 -7.66
C TYR A 87 -6.68 44.44 -8.72
N GLU A 88 -7.14 44.14 -9.94
CA GLU A 88 -7.07 45.11 -11.03
C GLU A 88 -8.05 46.27 -10.76
N LYS A 89 -7.84 47.41 -11.43
CA LYS A 89 -8.45 48.73 -11.17
C LYS A 89 -10.00 48.79 -11.30
N GLY A 90 -10.68 47.65 -11.47
CA GLY A 90 -12.14 47.50 -11.56
C GLY A 90 -12.79 46.54 -10.55
N ASP A 91 -12.01 45.80 -9.75
CA ASP A 91 -12.56 44.85 -8.77
C ASP A 91 -13.16 45.60 -7.56
N LYS A 92 -14.44 45.38 -7.27
CA LYS A 92 -15.11 46.00 -6.12
C LYS A 92 -15.04 45.08 -4.91
N ASP A 93 -14.21 45.45 -3.94
CA ASP A 93 -14.24 44.85 -2.61
C ASP A 93 -15.51 45.31 -1.86
N MET A 94 -16.45 44.39 -1.65
CA MET A 94 -17.61 44.65 -0.78
C MET A 94 -17.22 44.49 0.69
N LYS A 95 -17.92 45.20 1.60
CA LYS A 95 -17.63 45.27 3.04
C LYS A 95 -17.68 43.93 3.81
N ASN A 96 -17.96 42.81 3.15
CA ASN A 96 -18.17 41.50 3.78
C ASN A 96 -17.19 40.41 3.28
N GLY A 97 -16.10 40.77 2.60
CA GLY A 97 -15.15 39.79 2.04
C GLY A 97 -15.65 39.08 0.77
N VAL A 98 -16.67 39.66 0.13
CA VAL A 98 -17.15 39.26 -1.20
C VAL A 98 -16.50 40.18 -2.23
N ILE A 99 -16.07 39.61 -3.36
CA ILE A 99 -15.47 40.33 -4.48
C ILE A 99 -16.27 40.06 -5.76
N GLU A 100 -16.55 41.14 -6.50
CA GLU A 100 -17.08 41.10 -7.86
C GLU A 100 -15.89 41.10 -8.84
N LEU A 101 -15.81 40.07 -9.67
CA LEU A 101 -14.80 39.89 -10.72
C LEU A 101 -15.46 40.04 -12.09
N TYR A 102 -14.73 40.59 -13.06
CA TYR A 102 -15.21 40.78 -14.42
C TYR A 102 -14.28 40.06 -15.40
N ASP A 103 -14.85 39.32 -16.35
CA ASP A 103 -14.10 38.68 -17.44
C ASP A 103 -13.67 39.69 -18.53
N GLU A 104 -12.80 39.27 -19.44
CA GLU A 104 -12.44 40.05 -20.64
C GLU A 104 -13.66 40.33 -21.53
N ASP A 105 -14.66 39.44 -21.50
CA ASP A 105 -15.94 39.58 -22.21
C ASP A 105 -16.98 40.45 -21.46
N GLY A 106 -16.64 40.95 -20.26
CA GLY A 106 -17.54 41.76 -19.42
C GLY A 106 -18.56 40.98 -18.59
N ASN A 107 -18.42 39.66 -18.50
CA ASN A 107 -19.26 38.81 -17.63
C ASN A 107 -18.89 39.01 -16.15
N GLU A 108 -19.90 39.12 -15.27
CA GLU A 108 -19.72 39.35 -13.83
C GLU A 108 -19.77 38.04 -13.02
N TYR A 109 -18.81 37.88 -12.10
CA TYR A 109 -18.73 36.75 -11.17
C TYR A 109 -18.60 37.23 -9.74
N ILE A 110 -19.36 36.62 -8.83
CA ILE A 110 -19.29 36.90 -7.40
C ILE A 110 -18.55 35.75 -6.71
N ALA A 111 -17.43 36.07 -6.04
CA ALA A 111 -16.64 35.09 -5.33
C ALA A 111 -16.32 35.54 -3.90
N ASN A 112 -15.96 34.60 -3.04
CA ASN A 112 -15.40 34.93 -1.72
C ASN A 112 -13.92 35.29 -1.88
N LYS A 113 -13.53 36.49 -1.43
CA LYS A 113 -12.17 37.02 -1.51
C LYS A 113 -11.11 36.05 -0.97
N GLN A 114 -11.40 35.30 0.10
CA GLN A 114 -10.44 34.35 0.68
C GLN A 114 -10.14 33.15 -0.25
N ARG A 115 -11.07 32.82 -1.14
CA ARG A 115 -11.00 31.67 -2.05
C ARG A 115 -10.48 32.04 -3.43
N VAL A 116 -10.39 33.33 -3.76
CA VAL A 116 -9.86 33.82 -5.04
C VAL A 116 -8.33 33.81 -4.99
N LYS A 117 -7.71 33.25 -6.03
CA LYS A 117 -6.25 33.23 -6.20
C LYS A 117 -5.90 33.89 -7.54
N PRO A 118 -5.36 35.12 -7.53
CA PRO A 118 -4.96 35.78 -8.77
C PRO A 118 -3.69 35.12 -9.31
N TYR A 119 -3.71 34.72 -10.58
CA TYR A 119 -2.55 34.13 -11.25
C TYR A 119 -1.88 35.13 -12.19
N GLN A 120 -0.56 35.02 -12.36
CA GLN A 120 0.18 35.79 -13.35
C GLN A 120 -0.24 35.36 -14.77
N LYS A 121 -0.69 36.32 -15.60
CA LYS A 121 -0.96 36.07 -17.03
C LYS A 121 0.37 35.69 -17.68
N ILE A 122 0.40 34.55 -18.36
CA ILE A 122 1.59 34.02 -19.03
C ILE A 122 1.84 34.92 -20.23
N LEU A 123 2.86 35.76 -20.17
CA LEU A 123 3.42 36.39 -21.36
C LEU A 123 4.50 35.41 -21.84
N ASP A 124 4.19 34.63 -22.86
CA ASP A 124 5.07 33.58 -23.38
C ASP A 124 6.45 34.13 -23.73
N THR A 125 7.49 33.72 -23.00
CA THR A 125 8.84 33.45 -23.51
C THR A 125 9.63 32.75 -22.41
N ASN A 126 9.73 31.42 -22.46
CA ASN A 126 10.90 30.58 -22.11
C ASN A 126 10.40 29.18 -21.72
N ARG A 127 10.91 28.16 -22.42
CA ARG A 127 10.51 26.74 -22.35
C ARG A 127 10.99 26.04 -21.07
N ASP A 128 11.37 26.79 -20.05
CA ASP A 128 12.09 26.29 -18.86
C ASP A 128 11.18 26.13 -17.62
N ASP A 129 9.90 26.52 -17.73
CA ASP A 129 8.88 26.40 -16.67
C ASP A 129 8.11 25.06 -16.72
N ASP A 130 8.47 24.17 -17.65
CA ASP A 130 7.94 22.82 -17.67
C ASP A 130 8.36 22.10 -16.38
N ILE A 131 7.46 21.28 -15.85
CA ILE A 131 7.76 20.43 -14.70
C ILE A 131 8.83 19.45 -15.18
N THR A 132 10.11 19.77 -15.00
CA THR A 132 11.18 18.82 -15.29
C THR A 132 10.88 17.57 -14.48
N LEU A 133 10.71 16.43 -15.15
CA LEU A 133 10.73 15.16 -14.46
C LEU A 133 12.19 14.99 -14.06
N ASP A 134 12.53 15.40 -12.84
CA ASP A 134 13.82 15.10 -12.26
C ASP A 134 13.79 13.56 -12.07
N ASN A 135 14.26 12.86 -13.10
CA ASN A 135 14.49 11.42 -13.08
C ASN A 135 15.69 11.22 -12.17
N GLU A 136 15.45 11.23 -10.86
CA GLU A 136 16.48 10.86 -9.88
C GLU A 136 16.44 9.35 -9.67
N GLU A 137 17.49 8.74 -10.22
CA GLU A 137 18.28 7.63 -9.68
C GLU A 137 17.83 6.20 -9.99
N GLU A 138 18.51 5.62 -10.99
CA GLU A 138 18.89 4.21 -10.99
C GLU A 138 19.57 3.88 -9.66
N VAL A 139 18.82 3.24 -8.76
CA VAL A 139 19.41 2.52 -7.63
C VAL A 139 19.84 1.15 -8.14
N THR A 140 21.14 1.00 -8.35
CA THR A 140 21.86 -0.27 -8.57
C THR A 140 21.76 -1.21 -7.38
#